data_AF-A0A1X3PB04-F1
#
_entry.id   AF-A0A1X3PB04-F1
#
_cell.length_a   1.000
_cell.length_b   1.000
_cell.length_c   1.000
_cell.angle_alpha   90.00
_cell.angle_beta   90.00
_cell.angle_gamma   90.00
#
_symmetry.space_group_name_H-M   'P 1'
#
loop_
_entity.id
_entity.type
_entity.pdbx_description
1 polymer ?
#
loop_
_entity_poly.entity_id
_entity_poly.type
_entity_poly.pdbx_seq_one_letter_code
_entity_poly.pdbx_strand_id
1 'polypeptide(L)'
;MARGGKRLRPVLAWLGWRAAGGDAASHPALDSLCVSLELFQAAALVHDDVIDRSDTRRGLPSTHRRFETLHRDERLAGDEGHFGTAAAILTGDLALSWAGESFAGALVEATTLHGAEEPLHAARRSFQQMHTQVISGQYLDVLAEVAGPAPDEAQAIDRARRVVRYKAARYSTEHPVVLGSALAGAPEALRSGLAAAALPVGEAFQLRDDLLGVFGDPETTGKPVGDDLREGKRTELIAYGLFRSSADDAAELETMLGDPELSADAVARAREILTASGAVAEVERTIDGLLETSAAEVARLRGAGVAEDVLDDFQEVSDRLVRRNR
;
A
#
# COMPACT_ATOMS: atom_id res chain seq x y z
N MET A 1 10.48 -3.78 -14.37
CA MET A 1 9.21 -3.82 -13.62
C MET A 1 9.32 -4.71 -12.37
N ALA A 2 9.74 -5.98 -12.47
CA ALA A 2 9.76 -6.90 -11.31
C ALA A 2 11.10 -7.04 -10.54
N ARG A 3 12.14 -6.22 -10.78
CA ARG A 3 13.41 -6.31 -10.00
C ARG A 3 13.33 -5.43 -8.75
N GLY A 4 13.70 -5.98 -7.60
CA GLY A 4 13.65 -5.31 -6.28
C GLY A 4 12.27 -5.32 -5.61
N GLY A 5 12.22 -4.93 -4.34
CA GLY A 5 11.02 -4.93 -3.48
C GLY A 5 11.05 -6.02 -2.41
N LYS A 6 10.39 -5.78 -1.26
CA LYS A 6 10.40 -6.67 -0.08
C LYS A 6 9.50 -7.92 -0.23
N ARG A 7 8.84 -8.10 -1.38
CA ARG A 7 7.91 -9.22 -1.70
C ARG A 7 6.88 -9.51 -0.62
N LEU A 8 6.36 -8.44 -0.01
CA LEU A 8 5.45 -8.56 1.12
C LEU A 8 4.16 -9.29 0.78
N ARG A 9 3.52 -8.92 -0.33
CA ARG A 9 2.22 -9.45 -0.71
C ARG A 9 2.27 -10.97 -0.96
N PRO A 10 3.28 -11.51 -1.68
CA PRO A 10 3.54 -12.94 -1.71
C PRO A 10 3.72 -13.60 -0.35
N VAL A 11 4.49 -13.00 0.57
CA VAL A 11 4.71 -13.56 1.92
C VAL A 11 3.39 -13.64 2.70
N LEU A 12 2.57 -12.60 2.65
CA LEU A 12 1.27 -12.57 3.32
C LEU A 12 0.26 -13.54 2.67
N ALA A 13 0.30 -13.70 1.36
CA ALA A 13 -0.48 -14.74 0.67
C ALA A 13 -0.05 -16.15 1.11
N TRP A 14 1.26 -16.40 1.22
CA TRP A 14 1.78 -17.66 1.75
C TRP A 14 1.36 -17.89 3.21
N LEU A 15 1.40 -16.87 4.07
CA LEU A 15 0.91 -16.99 5.45
C LEU A 15 -0.57 -17.32 5.53
N GLY A 16 -1.40 -16.69 4.68
CA GLY A 16 -2.82 -17.05 4.55
C GLY A 16 -3.03 -18.50 4.13
N TRP A 17 -2.26 -18.97 3.14
CA TRP A 17 -2.26 -20.35 2.68
C TRP A 17 -1.88 -21.33 3.80
N ARG A 18 -0.81 -21.04 4.54
CA ARG A 18 -0.35 -21.84 5.68
C ARG A 18 -1.38 -21.87 6.82
N ALA A 19 -2.03 -20.74 7.10
CA ALA A 19 -3.05 -20.65 8.16
C ALA A 19 -4.27 -21.54 7.87
N ALA A 20 -4.54 -21.80 6.60
CA ALA A 20 -5.59 -22.71 6.15
C ALA A 20 -5.18 -24.20 6.13
N GLY A 21 -3.95 -24.53 6.55
CA GLY A 21 -3.40 -25.88 6.52
C GLY A 21 -2.81 -26.28 5.16
N GLY A 22 -2.61 -25.32 4.25
CA GLY A 22 -1.87 -25.55 3.02
C GLY A 22 -0.41 -25.90 3.30
N ASP A 23 0.18 -26.75 2.44
CA ASP A 23 1.58 -27.18 2.57
C ASP A 23 2.54 -25.98 2.55
N ALA A 24 3.64 -26.09 3.28
CA ALA A 24 4.73 -25.12 3.28
C ALA A 24 5.55 -25.14 1.99
N ALA A 25 5.59 -26.29 1.30
CA ALA A 25 6.14 -26.37 -0.04
C ALA A 25 5.31 -25.52 -1.03
N SER A 26 5.97 -25.03 -2.08
CA SER A 26 5.30 -24.30 -3.15
C SER A 26 4.24 -25.18 -3.82
N HIS A 27 3.07 -24.60 -4.05
CA HIS A 27 1.98 -25.17 -4.83
C HIS A 27 1.72 -24.26 -6.03
N PRO A 28 1.45 -24.80 -7.24
CA PRO A 28 1.24 -23.98 -8.43
C PRO A 28 0.23 -22.85 -8.21
N ALA A 29 -0.91 -23.14 -7.57
CA ALA A 29 -1.93 -22.14 -7.26
C ALA A 29 -1.39 -20.95 -6.43
N LEU A 30 -0.52 -21.23 -5.47
CA LEU A 30 0.08 -20.20 -4.62
C LEU A 30 1.14 -19.41 -5.39
N ASP A 31 1.95 -20.07 -6.23
CA ASP A 31 2.94 -19.40 -7.08
C ASP A 31 2.26 -18.46 -8.07
N SER A 32 1.21 -18.92 -8.74
CA SER A 32 0.38 -18.15 -9.66
C SER A 32 -0.30 -16.95 -8.97
N LEU A 33 -0.75 -17.11 -7.72
CA LEU A 33 -1.26 -16.00 -6.91
C LEU A 33 -0.14 -15.00 -6.55
N CYS A 34 1.04 -15.48 -6.14
CA CYS A 34 2.18 -14.63 -5.80
C CYS A 34 2.62 -13.79 -7.00
N VAL A 35 2.70 -14.39 -8.19
CA VAL A 35 2.99 -13.69 -9.45
C VAL A 35 1.90 -12.65 -9.75
N SER A 36 0.62 -13.02 -9.61
CA SER A 36 -0.49 -12.10 -9.80
C SER A 36 -0.39 -10.86 -8.91
N LEU A 37 -0.14 -11.04 -7.61
CA LEU A 37 -0.04 -9.93 -6.65
C LEU A 37 1.15 -9.00 -6.93
N GLU A 38 2.29 -9.53 -7.38
CA GLU A 38 3.46 -8.71 -7.72
C GLU A 38 3.31 -8.01 -9.08
N LEU A 39 2.60 -8.61 -10.04
CA LEU A 39 2.24 -7.94 -11.29
C LEU A 39 1.24 -6.81 -11.04
N PHE A 40 0.24 -7.05 -10.17
CA PHE A 40 -0.67 -6.00 -9.74
C PHE A 40 0.08 -4.87 -9.04
N GLN A 41 1.03 -5.19 -8.16
CA GLN A 41 1.88 -4.18 -7.49
C GLN A 41 2.69 -3.37 -8.51
N ALA A 42 3.25 -4.04 -9.51
CA ALA A 42 4.01 -3.38 -10.55
C ALA A 42 3.13 -2.40 -11.32
N ALA A 43 1.91 -2.81 -11.69
CA ALA A 43 0.96 -1.93 -12.35
C ALA A 43 0.60 -0.72 -11.49
N ALA A 44 0.21 -0.95 -10.23
CA ALA A 44 -0.17 0.10 -9.29
C ALA A 44 0.96 1.15 -9.15
N LEU A 45 2.22 0.71 -8.98
CA LEU A 45 3.37 1.63 -8.90
C LEU A 45 3.63 2.39 -10.21
N VAL A 46 3.50 1.72 -11.36
CA VAL A 46 3.73 2.37 -12.66
C VAL A 46 2.71 3.47 -12.90
N HIS A 47 1.43 3.22 -12.60
CA HIS A 47 0.37 4.22 -12.73
C HIS A 47 0.47 5.32 -11.67
N ASP A 48 0.76 4.98 -10.42
CA ASP A 48 0.98 5.93 -9.32
C ASP A 48 2.14 6.89 -9.63
N ASP A 49 3.28 6.39 -10.13
CA ASP A 49 4.42 7.23 -10.56
C ASP A 49 4.02 8.26 -11.64
N VAL A 50 3.08 7.91 -12.53
CA VAL A 50 2.59 8.82 -13.57
C VAL A 50 1.62 9.85 -13.00
N ILE A 51 0.71 9.42 -12.12
CA ILE A 51 -0.29 10.27 -11.48
C ILE A 51 0.39 11.32 -10.60
N ASP A 52 1.33 10.88 -9.75
CA ASP A 52 2.06 11.72 -8.81
C ASP A 52 3.25 12.45 -9.46
N ARG A 53 3.53 12.19 -10.75
CA ARG A 53 4.67 12.73 -11.51
C ARG A 53 6.02 12.45 -10.84
N SER A 54 6.16 11.30 -10.20
CA SER A 54 7.39 10.92 -9.49
C SER A 54 8.51 10.52 -10.46
N ASP A 55 9.66 11.18 -10.36
CA ASP A 55 10.81 10.90 -11.22
C ASP A 55 11.54 9.59 -10.88
N THR A 56 11.43 9.15 -9.63
CA THR A 56 12.19 8.01 -9.09
C THR A 56 11.31 7.01 -8.36
N ARG A 57 11.69 5.73 -8.45
CA ARG A 57 11.08 4.62 -7.75
C ARG A 57 12.16 3.62 -7.35
N ARG A 58 12.31 3.38 -6.04
CA ARG A 58 13.32 2.46 -5.47
C ARG A 58 14.75 2.82 -5.91
N GLY A 59 15.09 4.11 -5.89
CA GLY A 59 16.41 4.62 -6.30
C GLY A 59 16.72 4.51 -7.80
N LEU A 60 15.74 4.15 -8.63
CA LEU A 60 15.86 4.08 -10.09
C LEU A 60 14.87 5.05 -10.74
N PRO A 61 15.09 5.48 -12.00
CA PRO A 61 14.10 6.28 -12.72
C PRO A 61 12.77 5.53 -12.82
N SER A 62 11.67 6.25 -12.64
CA SER A 62 10.31 5.75 -12.81
C SER A 62 10.06 5.30 -14.26
N THR A 63 8.99 4.54 -14.49
CA THR A 63 8.77 3.91 -15.80
C THR A 63 8.60 4.94 -16.92
N HIS A 64 7.90 6.05 -16.67
CA HIS A 64 7.73 7.09 -17.69
C HIS A 64 9.07 7.77 -18.03
N ARG A 65 9.91 8.07 -17.02
CA ARG A 65 11.27 8.63 -17.24
C ARG A 65 12.20 7.70 -18.00
N ARG A 66 12.06 6.38 -17.83
CA ARG A 66 12.81 5.40 -18.63
C ARG A 66 12.42 5.41 -20.10
N PHE A 67 11.14 5.57 -20.40
CA PHE A 67 10.67 5.69 -21.77
C PHE A 67 11.03 7.04 -22.41
N GLU A 68 11.06 8.14 -21.63
CA GLU A 68 11.63 9.41 -22.07
C GLU A 68 13.11 9.26 -22.45
N THR A 69 13.89 8.58 -21.61
CA THR A 69 15.31 8.29 -21.90
C THR A 69 15.46 7.47 -23.18
N LEU A 70 14.65 6.41 -23.34
CA LEU A 70 14.64 5.60 -24.55
C LEU A 70 14.31 6.43 -25.81
N HIS A 71 13.33 7.33 -25.72
CA HIS A 71 12.94 8.22 -26.83
C HIS A 71 14.11 9.09 -27.29
N ARG A 72 14.85 9.66 -26.33
CA ARG A 72 16.05 10.47 -26.57
C ARG A 72 17.20 9.68 -27.17
N ASP A 73 17.50 8.52 -26.59
CA ASP A 73 18.60 7.65 -27.01
C ASP A 73 18.40 7.15 -28.45
N GLU A 74 17.16 6.79 -28.79
CA GLU A 74 16.77 6.32 -30.13
C GLU A 74 16.46 7.47 -31.12
N ARG A 75 16.52 8.74 -30.67
CA ARG A 75 16.22 9.95 -31.47
C ARG A 75 14.85 9.86 -32.16
N LEU A 76 13.84 9.40 -31.44
CA LEU A 76 12.48 9.29 -31.97
C LEU A 76 11.89 10.68 -32.24
N ALA A 77 10.95 10.77 -33.17
CA ALA A 77 10.24 12.01 -33.45
C ALA A 77 9.14 12.30 -32.41
N GLY A 78 8.75 13.57 -32.27
CA GLY A 78 7.62 13.98 -31.43
C GLY A 78 8.02 14.35 -29.99
N ASP A 79 7.02 14.40 -29.10
CA ASP A 79 7.17 14.85 -27.71
C ASP A 79 7.64 13.72 -26.78
N GLU A 80 8.77 13.94 -26.11
CA GLU A 80 9.45 12.99 -25.22
C GLU A 80 8.56 12.61 -24.02
N GLY A 81 7.99 13.61 -23.34
CA GLY A 81 7.21 13.42 -22.11
C GLY A 81 5.87 12.71 -22.35
N HIS A 82 5.18 13.06 -23.44
CA HIS A 82 3.96 12.38 -23.85
C HIS A 82 4.23 10.91 -24.18
N PHE A 83 5.31 10.60 -24.91
CA PHE A 83 5.69 9.21 -25.19
C PHE A 83 5.97 8.46 -23.89
N GLY A 84 6.72 9.05 -22.96
CA GLY A 84 7.02 8.45 -21.66
C GLY A 84 5.76 8.11 -20.87
N THR A 85 4.84 9.08 -20.77
CA THR A 85 3.56 8.93 -20.08
C THR A 85 2.69 7.85 -20.71
N ALA A 86 2.49 7.90 -22.03
CA ALA A 86 1.66 6.95 -22.76
C ALA A 86 2.22 5.51 -22.66
N ALA A 87 3.53 5.33 -22.80
CA ALA A 87 4.17 4.04 -22.68
C ALA A 87 4.08 3.46 -21.25
N ALA A 88 4.16 4.32 -20.22
CA ALA A 88 3.97 3.91 -18.84
C ALA A 88 2.52 3.47 -18.55
N ILE A 89 1.52 4.21 -19.05
CA ILE A 89 0.10 3.81 -18.92
C ILE A 89 -0.12 2.41 -19.50
N LEU A 90 0.30 2.19 -20.76
CA LEU A 90 0.16 0.91 -21.43
C LEU A 90 0.93 -0.22 -20.74
N THR A 91 2.08 0.11 -20.14
CA THR A 91 2.86 -0.83 -19.33
C THR A 91 2.09 -1.31 -18.10
N GLY A 92 1.47 -0.38 -17.37
CA GLY A 92 0.65 -0.73 -16.21
C GLY A 92 -0.59 -1.55 -16.61
N ASP A 93 -1.23 -1.21 -17.74
CA ASP A 93 -2.38 -1.95 -18.26
C ASP A 93 -2.03 -3.39 -18.63
N LEU A 94 -0.87 -3.61 -19.28
CA LEU A 94 -0.36 -4.95 -19.56
C LEU A 94 -0.08 -5.73 -18.28
N ALA A 95 0.52 -5.09 -17.27
CA ALA A 95 0.78 -5.73 -15.99
C ALA A 95 -0.52 -6.10 -15.24
N LEU A 96 -1.58 -5.28 -15.30
CA LEU A 96 -2.90 -5.64 -14.76
C LEU A 96 -3.53 -6.82 -15.51
N SER A 97 -3.40 -6.84 -16.84
CA SER A 97 -3.91 -7.94 -17.67
C SER A 97 -3.23 -9.27 -17.29
N TRP A 98 -1.90 -9.28 -17.20
CA TRP A 98 -1.14 -10.46 -16.78
C TRP A 98 -1.38 -10.84 -15.32
N ALA A 99 -1.63 -9.87 -14.43
CA ALA A 99 -2.05 -10.17 -13.06
C ALA A 99 -3.37 -10.95 -13.04
N GLY A 100 -4.34 -10.54 -13.85
CA GLY A 100 -5.62 -11.23 -14.01
C GLY A 100 -5.48 -12.62 -14.62
N GLU A 101 -4.64 -12.76 -15.65
CA GLU A 101 -4.32 -14.07 -16.26
C GLU A 101 -3.67 -15.03 -15.26
N SER A 102 -2.67 -14.57 -14.51
CA SER A 102 -1.99 -15.34 -13.47
C SER A 102 -2.96 -15.76 -12.35
N PHE A 103 -3.87 -14.87 -11.94
CA PHE A 103 -4.90 -15.20 -10.95
C PHE A 103 -5.91 -16.23 -11.48
N ALA A 104 -6.28 -16.14 -12.76
CA ALA A 104 -7.14 -17.14 -13.39
C ALA A 104 -6.46 -18.52 -13.41
N GLY A 105 -5.15 -18.58 -13.68
CA GLY A 105 -4.34 -19.80 -13.52
C GLY A 105 -4.39 -20.34 -12.10
N ALA A 106 -4.20 -19.47 -11.10
CA ALA A 106 -4.28 -19.85 -9.69
C ALA A 106 -5.62 -20.49 -9.30
N LEU A 107 -6.74 -19.99 -9.83
CA LEU A 107 -8.06 -20.58 -9.60
C LEU A 107 -8.21 -21.96 -10.24
N VAL A 108 -7.69 -22.17 -11.46
CA VAL A 108 -7.70 -23.47 -12.13
C VAL A 108 -6.89 -24.49 -11.31
N GLU A 109 -5.70 -24.10 -10.86
CA GLU A 109 -4.81 -24.95 -10.07
C GLU A 109 -5.35 -25.23 -8.66
N ALA A 110 -6.10 -24.31 -8.06
CA ALA A 110 -6.75 -24.55 -6.77
C ALA A 110 -8.00 -25.43 -6.89
N THR A 111 -8.68 -25.41 -8.05
CA THR A 111 -9.84 -26.28 -8.31
C THR A 111 -9.47 -27.75 -8.25
N THR A 112 -8.29 -28.12 -8.74
CA THR A 112 -7.80 -29.50 -8.69
C THR A 112 -7.44 -29.95 -7.27
N LEU A 113 -7.19 -29.02 -6.35
CA LEU A 113 -6.77 -29.30 -4.98
C LEU A 113 -7.95 -29.54 -4.03
N HIS A 114 -8.99 -28.69 -4.08
CA HIS A 114 -10.00 -28.67 -3.02
C HIS A 114 -11.42 -29.06 -3.45
N GLY A 115 -11.75 -29.15 -4.75
CA GLY A 115 -13.08 -29.55 -5.24
C GLY A 115 -14.27 -28.70 -4.75
N ALA A 116 -14.06 -27.77 -3.82
CA ALA A 116 -15.06 -26.94 -3.18
C ALA A 116 -15.17 -25.60 -3.89
N GLU A 117 -16.37 -25.28 -4.36
CA GLU A 117 -16.63 -24.06 -5.14
C GLU A 117 -16.63 -22.78 -4.28
N GLU A 118 -17.03 -22.88 -3.00
CA GLU A 118 -17.22 -21.70 -2.15
C GLU A 118 -15.92 -20.91 -1.92
N PRO A 119 -14.79 -21.53 -1.50
CA PRO A 119 -13.55 -20.78 -1.29
C PRO A 119 -13.00 -20.15 -2.57
N LEU A 120 -13.18 -20.81 -3.72
CA LEU A 120 -12.76 -20.28 -5.03
C LEU A 120 -13.62 -19.08 -5.46
N HIS A 121 -14.93 -19.14 -5.21
CA HIS A 121 -15.81 -17.98 -5.38
C HIS A 121 -15.45 -16.83 -4.44
N ALA A 122 -15.08 -17.13 -3.19
CA ALA A 122 -14.60 -16.13 -2.24
C ALA A 122 -13.28 -15.51 -2.71
N ALA A 123 -12.32 -16.29 -3.19
CA ALA A 123 -11.07 -15.81 -3.77
C ALA A 123 -11.33 -14.87 -4.95
N ARG A 124 -12.19 -15.27 -5.90
CA ARG A 124 -12.56 -14.43 -7.04
C ARG A 124 -13.19 -13.11 -6.61
N ARG A 125 -14.11 -13.13 -5.64
CA ARG A 125 -14.73 -11.90 -5.10
C ARG A 125 -13.68 -11.01 -4.44
N SER A 126 -12.81 -11.58 -3.61
CA SER A 126 -11.74 -10.85 -2.92
C SER A 126 -10.80 -10.17 -3.92
N PHE A 127 -10.39 -10.86 -4.99
CA PHE A 127 -9.53 -10.29 -6.02
C PHE A 127 -10.20 -9.13 -6.77
N GLN A 128 -11.48 -9.26 -7.13
CA GLN A 128 -12.22 -8.18 -7.78
C GLN A 128 -12.42 -6.98 -6.85
N GLN A 129 -12.74 -7.23 -5.58
CA GLN A 129 -12.85 -6.18 -4.56
C GLN A 129 -11.53 -5.44 -4.37
N MET A 130 -10.41 -6.17 -4.30
CA MET A 130 -9.07 -5.60 -4.21
C MET A 130 -8.81 -4.61 -5.36
N HIS A 131 -9.10 -5.00 -6.62
CA HIS A 131 -8.97 -4.12 -7.78
C HIS A 131 -9.82 -2.85 -7.63
N THR A 132 -11.11 -3.00 -7.33
CA THR A 132 -12.03 -1.86 -7.19
C THR A 132 -11.58 -0.91 -6.08
N GLN A 133 -11.17 -1.46 -4.93
CA GLN A 133 -10.77 -0.68 -3.77
C GLN A 133 -9.48 0.09 -4.02
N VAL A 134 -8.47 -0.51 -4.64
CA VAL A 134 -7.20 0.19 -4.95
C VAL A 134 -7.46 1.35 -5.90
N ILE A 135 -8.21 1.14 -6.98
CA ILE A 135 -8.52 2.19 -7.96
C ILE A 135 -9.33 3.31 -7.30
N SER A 136 -10.33 2.94 -6.50
CA SER A 136 -11.16 3.90 -5.76
C SER A 136 -10.33 4.66 -4.72
N GLY A 137 -9.41 3.98 -4.03
CA GLY A 137 -8.47 4.57 -3.09
C GLY A 137 -7.52 5.56 -3.75
N GLN A 138 -6.98 5.23 -4.94
CA GLN A 138 -6.16 6.15 -5.72
C GLN A 138 -6.95 7.39 -6.13
N TYR A 139 -8.20 7.23 -6.57
CA TYR A 139 -9.06 8.38 -6.86
C TYR A 139 -9.30 9.25 -5.63
N LEU A 140 -9.56 8.64 -4.46
CA LEU A 140 -9.73 9.38 -3.21
C LEU A 140 -8.47 10.14 -2.81
N ASP A 141 -7.28 9.58 -3.08
CA ASP A 141 -5.99 10.24 -2.82
C ASP A 141 -5.84 11.50 -3.68
N VAL A 142 -5.99 11.38 -4.99
CA VAL A 142 -5.95 12.51 -5.93
C VAL A 142 -7.03 13.54 -5.62
N LEU A 143 -8.24 13.10 -5.25
CA LEU A 143 -9.32 14.00 -4.85
C LEU A 143 -8.94 14.77 -3.57
N ALA A 144 -8.26 14.13 -2.61
CA ALA A 144 -7.90 14.76 -1.36
C ALA A 144 -6.93 15.93 -1.58
N GLU A 145 -6.00 15.82 -2.53
CA GLU A 145 -5.05 16.87 -2.90
C GLU A 145 -5.74 18.17 -3.38
N VAL A 146 -6.87 18.05 -4.08
CA VAL A 146 -7.57 19.18 -4.70
C VAL A 146 -8.88 19.59 -4.01
N ALA A 147 -9.39 18.79 -3.07
CA ALA A 147 -10.68 19.03 -2.41
C ALA A 147 -10.67 20.21 -1.41
N GLY A 148 -9.51 20.85 -1.21
CA GLY A 148 -9.34 21.96 -0.26
C GLY A 148 -9.46 21.51 1.22
N PRO A 149 -9.45 22.47 2.16
CA PRO A 149 -9.47 22.18 3.58
C PRO A 149 -10.77 21.47 3.98
N ALA A 150 -10.64 20.49 4.87
CA ALA A 150 -11.80 19.85 5.48
C ALA A 150 -12.51 20.83 6.43
N PRO A 151 -13.82 20.64 6.72
CA PRO A 151 -14.54 21.50 7.64
C PRO A 151 -14.06 21.40 9.09
N ASP A 152 -13.56 20.23 9.49
CA ASP A 152 -13.05 19.94 10.83
C ASP A 152 -12.02 18.80 10.80
N GLU A 153 -11.33 18.63 11.94
CA GLU A 153 -10.29 17.61 12.15
C GLU A 153 -10.82 16.18 11.89
N ALA A 154 -12.04 15.87 12.37
CA ALA A 154 -12.61 14.54 12.26
C ALA A 154 -12.86 14.15 10.79
N GLN A 155 -13.37 15.07 9.99
CA GLN A 155 -13.58 14.87 8.56
C GLN A 155 -12.26 14.79 7.77
N ALA A 156 -11.23 15.53 8.18
CA ALA A 156 -9.90 15.43 7.60
C ALA A 156 -9.29 14.04 7.84
N ILE A 157 -9.36 13.55 9.07
CA ILE A 157 -8.87 12.22 9.47
C ILE A 157 -9.67 11.13 8.76
N ASP A 158 -10.99 11.22 8.73
CA ASP A 158 -11.85 10.25 8.02
C ASP A 158 -11.51 10.18 6.53
N ARG A 159 -11.24 11.31 5.88
CA ARG A 159 -10.77 11.36 4.48
C ARG A 159 -9.42 10.65 4.34
N ALA A 160 -8.42 11.02 5.15
CA ALA A 160 -7.08 10.43 5.10
C ALA A 160 -7.12 8.90 5.35
N ARG A 161 -7.84 8.46 6.38
CA ARG A 161 -7.97 7.04 6.72
C ARG A 161 -8.71 6.24 5.66
N ARG A 162 -9.67 6.81 4.94
CA ARG A 162 -10.28 6.15 3.78
C ARG A 162 -9.27 5.91 2.66
N VAL A 163 -8.41 6.90 2.37
CA VAL A 163 -7.32 6.73 1.41
C VAL A 163 -6.39 5.60 1.86
N VAL A 164 -5.88 5.68 3.10
CA VAL A 164 -5.02 4.64 3.69
C VAL A 164 -5.66 3.24 3.55
N ARG A 165 -6.91 3.12 3.97
CA ARG A 165 -7.65 1.85 3.95
C ARG A 165 -7.75 1.27 2.54
N TYR A 166 -8.25 2.04 1.59
CA TYR A 166 -8.61 1.53 0.26
C TYR A 166 -7.45 1.53 -0.74
N LYS A 167 -6.57 2.54 -0.71
CA LYS A 167 -5.39 2.63 -1.60
C LYS A 167 -4.35 1.58 -1.22
N ALA A 168 -4.09 1.40 0.07
CA ALA A 168 -2.90 0.68 0.53
C ALA A 168 -3.19 -0.49 1.47
N ALA A 169 -3.90 -0.27 2.58
CA ALA A 169 -3.96 -1.23 3.68
C ALA A 169 -4.57 -2.58 3.27
N ARG A 170 -5.79 -2.55 2.69
CA ARG A 170 -6.52 -3.76 2.29
C ARG A 170 -5.74 -4.55 1.24
N TYR A 171 -5.23 -3.86 0.23
CA TYR A 171 -4.48 -4.47 -0.86
C TYR A 171 -3.11 -5.03 -0.41
N SER A 172 -2.42 -4.34 0.49
CA SER A 172 -1.07 -4.72 0.89
C SER A 172 -1.04 -5.84 1.92
N THR A 173 -2.12 -6.02 2.69
CA THR A 173 -2.15 -6.96 3.82
C THR A 173 -3.38 -7.86 3.86
N GLU A 174 -4.60 -7.31 3.94
CA GLU A 174 -5.84 -8.08 4.08
C GLU A 174 -6.08 -9.02 2.89
N HIS A 175 -6.13 -8.49 1.67
CA HIS A 175 -6.44 -9.27 0.47
C HIS A 175 -5.42 -10.38 0.20
N PRO A 176 -4.09 -10.16 0.31
CA PRO A 176 -3.11 -11.24 0.17
C PRO A 176 -3.39 -12.43 1.10
N VAL A 177 -3.58 -12.18 2.41
CA VAL A 177 -3.86 -13.25 3.39
C VAL A 177 -5.20 -13.95 3.09
N VAL A 178 -6.24 -13.18 2.76
CA VAL A 178 -7.56 -13.73 2.40
C VAL A 178 -7.51 -14.56 1.12
N LEU A 179 -6.77 -14.10 0.09
CA LEU A 179 -6.63 -14.81 -1.18
C LEU A 179 -5.86 -16.12 -0.99
N GLY A 180 -4.74 -16.08 -0.26
CA GLY A 180 -3.96 -17.27 0.05
C GLY A 180 -4.74 -18.32 0.82
N SER A 181 -5.44 -17.91 1.88
CA SER A 181 -6.29 -18.81 2.67
C SER A 181 -7.47 -19.36 1.87
N ALA A 182 -8.10 -18.53 1.02
CA ALA A 182 -9.21 -18.97 0.17
C ALA A 182 -8.78 -20.00 -0.89
N LEU A 183 -7.62 -19.82 -1.52
CA LEU A 183 -7.08 -20.80 -2.47
C LEU A 183 -6.68 -22.12 -1.80
N ALA A 184 -6.33 -22.09 -0.52
CA ALA A 184 -6.10 -23.28 0.31
C ALA A 184 -7.40 -23.88 0.90
N GLY A 185 -8.58 -23.39 0.49
CA GLY A 185 -9.86 -23.96 0.90
C GLY A 185 -10.34 -23.54 2.29
N ALA A 186 -9.80 -22.48 2.89
CA ALA A 186 -10.21 -22.00 4.21
C ALA A 186 -11.71 -21.70 4.28
N PRO A 187 -12.41 -22.04 5.38
CA PRO A 187 -13.79 -21.64 5.58
C PRO A 187 -13.91 -20.13 5.85
N GLU A 188 -15.10 -19.56 5.63
CA GLU A 188 -15.35 -18.12 5.83
C GLU A 188 -14.90 -17.60 7.19
N ALA A 189 -15.19 -18.32 8.28
CA ALA A 189 -14.81 -17.88 9.63
C ALA A 189 -13.29 -17.67 9.79
N LEU A 190 -12.47 -18.53 9.18
CA LEU A 190 -11.02 -18.37 9.20
C LEU A 190 -10.60 -17.17 8.34
N ARG A 191 -11.17 -17.03 7.14
CA ARG A 191 -10.87 -15.91 6.24
C ARG A 191 -11.22 -14.56 6.87
N SER A 192 -12.38 -14.45 7.52
CA SER A 192 -12.79 -13.21 8.20
C SER A 192 -11.87 -12.89 9.39
N GLY A 193 -11.45 -13.90 10.17
CA GLY A 193 -10.51 -13.71 11.28
C GLY A 193 -9.13 -13.25 10.79
N LEU A 194 -8.63 -13.86 9.71
CA LEU A 194 -7.38 -13.45 9.07
C LEU A 194 -7.47 -12.02 8.52
N ALA A 195 -8.60 -11.65 7.90
CA ALA A 195 -8.83 -10.29 7.42
C ALA A 195 -8.82 -9.27 8.58
N ALA A 196 -9.48 -9.60 9.69
CA ALA A 196 -9.52 -8.76 10.89
C ALA A 196 -8.15 -8.59 11.56
N ALA A 197 -7.29 -9.61 11.51
CA ALA A 197 -5.91 -9.52 11.98
C ALA A 197 -5.01 -8.71 11.02
N ALA A 198 -5.21 -8.82 9.71
CA ALA A 198 -4.36 -8.21 8.69
C ALA A 198 -4.65 -6.73 8.42
N LEU A 199 -5.93 -6.32 8.41
CA LEU A 199 -6.31 -4.93 8.09
C LEU A 199 -5.63 -3.89 8.99
N PRO A 200 -5.60 -4.02 10.33
CA PRO A 200 -4.94 -3.04 11.19
C PRO A 200 -3.44 -2.93 10.91
N VAL A 201 -2.78 -4.05 10.57
CA VAL A 201 -1.35 -4.04 10.17
C VAL A 201 -1.15 -3.24 8.89
N GLY A 202 -2.05 -3.38 7.91
CA GLY A 202 -2.00 -2.59 6.68
C GLY A 202 -2.19 -1.10 6.92
N GLU A 203 -3.11 -0.72 7.81
CA GLU A 203 -3.35 0.68 8.17
C GLU A 203 -2.13 1.25 8.91
N ALA A 204 -1.60 0.52 9.89
CA ALA A 204 -0.40 0.90 10.63
C ALA A 204 0.84 1.03 9.72
N PHE A 205 0.97 0.12 8.75
CA PHE A 205 2.05 0.16 7.76
C PHE A 205 1.98 1.43 6.91
N GLN A 206 0.80 1.81 6.41
CA GLN A 206 0.68 3.02 5.61
C GLN A 206 0.86 4.29 6.45
N LEU A 207 0.36 4.34 7.68
CA LEU A 207 0.62 5.48 8.58
C LEU A 207 2.11 5.65 8.89
N ARG A 208 2.86 4.54 8.99
CA ARG A 208 4.33 4.59 9.08
C ARG A 208 4.95 5.14 7.80
N ASP A 209 4.48 4.71 6.63
CA ASP A 209 4.95 5.22 5.34
C ASP A 209 4.68 6.74 5.23
N ASP A 210 3.52 7.24 5.66
CA ASP A 210 3.18 8.68 5.68
C ASP A 210 4.13 9.46 6.62
N LEU A 211 4.50 8.90 7.77
CA LEU A 211 5.53 9.48 8.64
C LEU A 211 6.90 9.50 7.93
N LEU A 212 7.28 8.43 7.25
CA LEU A 212 8.57 8.34 6.55
C LEU A 212 8.61 9.24 5.30
N GLY A 213 7.49 9.51 4.64
CA GLY A 213 7.41 10.45 3.52
C GLY A 213 7.82 11.87 3.90
N VAL A 214 7.53 12.26 5.15
CA VAL A 214 7.93 13.57 5.68
C VAL A 214 9.24 13.51 6.47
N PHE A 215 9.45 12.50 7.30
CA PHE A 215 10.56 12.42 8.28
C PHE A 215 11.71 11.47 7.90
N GLY A 216 11.51 10.59 6.92
CA GLY A 216 12.45 9.53 6.56
C GLY A 216 13.74 10.02 5.90
N ASP A 217 14.76 9.15 5.94
CA ASP A 217 16.04 9.32 5.24
C ASP A 217 15.91 8.87 3.76
N PRO A 218 16.37 9.66 2.77
CA PRO A 218 16.32 9.27 1.35
C PRO A 218 16.99 7.94 1.03
N GLU A 219 18.04 7.56 1.77
CA GLU A 219 18.71 6.27 1.59
C GLU A 219 17.78 5.09 1.93
N THR A 220 16.82 5.32 2.83
CA THR A 220 15.82 4.35 3.30
C THR A 220 14.58 4.34 2.41
N THR A 221 14.03 5.52 2.12
CA THR A 221 12.74 5.66 1.41
C THR A 221 12.90 5.46 -0.10
N GLY A 222 14.12 5.69 -0.63
CA GLY A 222 14.40 5.69 -2.06
C GLY A 222 13.71 6.84 -2.82
N LYS A 223 13.23 7.85 -2.08
CA LYS A 223 12.59 9.10 -2.54
C LYS A 223 13.25 10.29 -1.80
N PRO A 224 13.20 11.51 -2.36
CA PRO A 224 13.65 12.71 -1.65
C PRO A 224 12.88 12.93 -0.33
N VAL A 225 13.52 13.57 0.64
CA VAL A 225 12.83 13.97 1.88
C VAL A 225 11.72 14.97 1.58
N GLY A 226 10.53 14.74 2.16
CA GLY A 226 9.39 15.65 2.03
C GLY A 226 8.66 15.54 0.70
N ASP A 227 8.81 14.41 -0.01
CA ASP A 227 8.09 14.15 -1.26
C ASP A 227 6.58 14.29 -1.07
N ASP A 228 6.03 13.74 0.02
CA ASP A 228 4.61 13.84 0.35
C ASP A 228 4.14 15.30 0.52
N LEU A 229 5.00 16.20 1.02
CA LEU A 229 4.67 17.62 1.10
C LEU A 229 4.64 18.26 -0.30
N ARG A 230 5.60 17.94 -1.16
CA ARG A 230 5.65 18.43 -2.55
C ARG A 230 4.50 17.90 -3.40
N GLU A 231 4.12 16.65 -3.18
CA GLU A 231 2.96 16.01 -3.80
C GLU A 231 1.64 16.56 -3.22
N GLY A 232 1.68 17.22 -2.06
CA GLY A 232 0.49 17.82 -1.43
C GLY A 232 -0.42 16.79 -0.76
N LYS A 233 0.13 15.64 -0.35
CA LYS A 233 -0.62 14.54 0.25
C LYS A 233 -1.30 15.00 1.55
N ARG A 234 -2.62 14.78 1.64
CA ARG A 234 -3.45 15.14 2.79
C ARG A 234 -3.57 13.97 3.78
N THR A 235 -2.43 13.55 4.33
CA THR A 235 -2.34 12.41 5.25
C THR A 235 -2.92 12.73 6.64
N GLU A 236 -3.06 11.69 7.48
CA GLU A 236 -3.52 11.86 8.86
C GLU A 236 -2.55 12.75 9.68
N LEU A 237 -1.24 12.66 9.40
CA LEU A 237 -0.21 13.53 9.95
C LEU A 237 -0.49 15.02 9.62
N ILE A 238 -0.78 15.32 8.36
CA ILE A 238 -1.08 16.69 7.91
C ILE A 238 -2.40 17.19 8.52
N ALA A 239 -3.42 16.32 8.63
CA ALA A 239 -4.67 16.68 9.28
C ALA A 239 -4.45 17.14 10.73
N TYR A 240 -3.70 16.39 11.53
CA TYR A 240 -3.37 16.82 12.89
C TYR A 240 -2.54 18.11 12.90
N GLY A 241 -1.57 18.25 12.00
CA GLY A 241 -0.76 19.46 11.85
C GLY A 241 -1.62 20.71 11.63
N LEU A 242 -2.55 20.66 10.66
CA LEU A 242 -3.39 21.80 10.30
C LEU A 242 -4.38 22.18 11.41
N PHE A 243 -4.96 21.20 12.12
CA PHE A 243 -6.00 21.47 13.11
C PHE A 243 -5.51 21.67 14.54
N ARG A 244 -4.29 21.22 14.88
CA ARG A 244 -3.73 21.29 16.25
C ARG A 244 -2.59 22.29 16.41
N SER A 245 -2.10 22.89 15.34
CA SER A 245 -1.10 23.98 15.40
C SER A 245 -1.73 25.33 15.71
N SER A 246 -0.90 26.36 15.90
CA SER A 246 -1.38 27.74 15.92
C SER A 246 -1.94 28.14 14.56
N ALA A 247 -2.77 29.20 14.50
CA ALA A 247 -3.34 29.66 13.23
C ALA A 247 -2.28 30.08 12.20
N ASP A 248 -1.19 30.69 12.66
CA ASP A 248 -0.07 31.11 11.80
C ASP A 248 0.70 29.90 11.27
N ASP A 249 1.02 28.92 12.14
CA ASP A 249 1.69 27.69 11.74
C ASP A 249 0.84 26.85 10.80
N ALA A 250 -0.48 26.77 11.02
CA ALA A 250 -1.40 26.04 10.16
C ALA A 250 -1.50 26.69 8.78
N ALA A 251 -1.56 28.02 8.71
CA ALA A 251 -1.55 28.75 7.44
C ALA A 251 -0.21 28.57 6.71
N GLU A 252 0.91 28.61 7.44
CA GLU A 252 2.23 28.35 6.88
C GLU A 252 2.33 26.92 6.32
N LEU A 253 1.94 25.90 7.09
CA LEU A 253 1.92 24.50 6.65
C LEU A 253 1.05 24.29 5.41
N GLU A 254 -0.14 24.90 5.35
CA GLU A 254 -1.04 24.80 4.20
C GLU A 254 -0.38 25.31 2.91
N THR A 255 0.42 26.39 2.99
CA THR A 255 1.12 26.93 1.81
C THR A 255 2.26 26.04 1.31
N MET A 256 2.77 25.13 2.13
CA MET A 256 3.85 24.22 1.77
C MET A 256 3.35 22.98 1.02
N LEU A 257 2.05 22.67 1.10
CA LEU A 257 1.46 21.47 0.47
C LEU A 257 1.29 21.67 -1.03
N GLY A 258 1.87 20.76 -1.82
CA GLY A 258 1.72 20.75 -3.28
C GLY A 258 2.72 21.66 -4.00
N ASP A 259 3.72 22.20 -3.31
CA ASP A 259 4.79 22.99 -3.94
C ASP A 259 5.91 22.06 -4.44
N PRO A 260 6.06 21.83 -5.77
CA PRO A 260 7.12 20.98 -6.30
C PRO A 260 8.53 21.54 -6.04
N GLU A 261 8.66 22.85 -5.81
CA GLU A 261 9.94 23.53 -5.55
C GLU A 261 10.19 23.75 -4.05
N LEU A 262 9.44 23.05 -3.18
CA LEU A 262 9.56 23.19 -1.74
C LEU A 262 11.00 22.99 -1.26
N SER A 263 11.57 24.04 -0.68
CA SER A 263 12.96 24.07 -0.25
C SER A 263 13.22 23.15 0.95
N ALA A 264 14.48 22.76 1.14
CA ALA A 264 14.87 21.97 2.32
C ALA A 264 14.56 22.68 3.64
N ASP A 265 14.69 24.00 3.69
CA ASP A 265 14.37 24.81 4.88
C ASP A 265 12.86 24.82 5.15
N ALA A 266 12.03 24.92 4.11
CA ALA A 266 10.58 24.83 4.26
C ALA A 266 10.14 23.43 4.73
N VAL A 267 10.77 22.37 4.23
CA VAL A 267 10.54 21.00 4.74
C VAL A 267 10.96 20.85 6.20
N ALA A 268 12.09 21.44 6.60
CA ALA A 268 12.51 21.45 8.00
C ALA A 268 11.49 22.19 8.88
N ARG A 269 10.98 23.33 8.41
CA ARG A 269 9.94 24.10 9.09
C ARG A 269 8.62 23.33 9.21
N ALA A 270 8.17 22.65 8.16
CA ALA A 270 6.99 21.78 8.22
C ALA A 270 7.13 20.69 9.29
N ARG A 271 8.31 20.05 9.37
CA ARG A 271 8.61 19.03 10.40
C ARG A 271 8.53 19.59 11.81
N GLU A 272 9.00 20.82 12.04
CA GLU A 272 8.88 21.50 13.33
C GLU A 272 7.42 21.70 13.72
N ILE A 273 6.60 22.23 12.81
CA ILE A 273 5.15 22.45 13.01
C ILE A 273 4.44 21.13 13.35
N LEU A 274 4.69 20.09 12.56
CA LEU A 274 4.11 18.75 12.76
C LEU A 274 4.54 18.10 14.07
N THR A 275 5.77 18.37 14.52
CA THR A 275 6.25 17.86 15.81
C THR A 275 5.65 18.65 16.98
N ALA A 276 5.65 19.98 16.91
CA ALA A 276 5.18 20.88 17.97
C ALA A 276 3.66 20.76 18.20
N SER A 277 2.88 20.50 17.16
CA SER A 277 1.44 20.23 17.24
C SER A 277 1.07 18.89 17.88
N GLY A 278 2.06 18.01 18.10
CA GLY A 278 1.84 16.65 18.57
C GLY A 278 1.29 15.70 17.51
N ALA A 279 1.24 16.11 16.23
CA ALA A 279 0.75 15.28 15.13
C ALA A 279 1.54 13.97 15.01
N VAL A 280 2.87 14.03 15.11
CA VAL A 280 3.74 12.84 15.06
C VAL A 280 3.38 11.86 16.19
N ALA A 281 3.28 12.35 17.43
CA ALA A 281 2.96 11.52 18.59
C ALA A 281 1.55 10.90 18.51
N GLU A 282 0.60 11.60 17.88
CA GLU A 282 -0.76 11.10 17.65
C GLU A 282 -0.80 9.96 16.62
N VAL A 283 -0.08 10.10 15.51
CA VAL A 283 0.02 9.05 14.49
C VAL A 283 0.72 7.82 15.05
N GLU A 284 1.81 7.98 15.81
CA GLU A 284 2.49 6.87 16.49
C GLU A 284 1.55 6.10 17.44
N ARG A 285 0.74 6.82 18.23
CA ARG A 285 -0.25 6.17 19.11
C ARG A 285 -1.34 5.43 18.34
N THR A 286 -1.75 5.97 17.18
CA THR A 286 -2.71 5.31 16.29
C THR A 286 -2.10 4.02 15.74
N ILE A 287 -0.84 4.05 15.32
CA ILE A 287 -0.08 2.87 14.88
C ILE A 287 -0.05 1.80 15.99
N ASP A 288 0.30 2.17 17.23
CA ASP A 288 0.35 1.24 18.35
C ASP A 288 -1.03 0.59 18.62
N GLY A 289 -2.11 1.38 18.64
CA GLY A 289 -3.47 0.85 18.84
C GLY A 289 -3.94 -0.10 17.73
N LEU A 290 -3.51 0.13 16.48
CA LEU A 290 -3.78 -0.78 15.37
C LEU A 290 -3.02 -2.11 15.53
N LEU A 291 -1.77 -2.07 15.99
CA LEU A 291 -0.99 -3.27 16.29
C LEU A 291 -1.58 -4.06 17.46
N GLU A 292 -2.06 -3.39 18.51
CA GLU A 292 -2.79 -4.04 19.62
C GLU A 292 -4.06 -4.73 19.14
N THR A 293 -4.81 -4.08 18.24
CA THR A 293 -6.01 -4.65 17.62
C THR A 293 -5.67 -5.91 16.81
N SER A 294 -4.61 -5.85 16.00
CA SER A 294 -4.13 -7.03 15.25
C SER A 294 -3.72 -8.17 16.19
N ALA A 295 -2.97 -7.87 17.25
CA ALA A 295 -2.52 -8.87 18.23
C ALA A 295 -3.69 -9.56 18.94
N ALA A 296 -4.77 -8.82 19.25
CA ALA A 296 -5.98 -9.39 19.83
C ALA A 296 -6.66 -10.38 18.86
N GLU A 297 -6.76 -10.06 17.57
CA GLU A 297 -7.33 -10.97 16.56
C GLU A 297 -6.44 -12.19 16.31
N VAL A 298 -5.11 -12.03 16.33
CA VAL A 298 -4.16 -13.16 16.31
C VAL A 298 -4.37 -14.10 17.50
N ALA A 299 -4.58 -13.56 18.71
CA ALA A 299 -4.87 -14.38 19.89
C ALA A 299 -6.19 -15.17 19.74
N ARG A 300 -7.20 -14.60 19.08
CA ARG A 300 -8.46 -15.29 18.76
C ARG A 300 -8.25 -16.41 17.74
N LEU A 301 -7.44 -16.18 16.71
CA LEU A 301 -7.06 -17.21 15.73
C LEU A 301 -6.29 -18.37 16.38
N ARG A 302 -5.40 -18.07 17.34
CA ARG A 302 -4.71 -19.10 18.14
C ARG A 302 -5.70 -19.97 18.91
N GLY A 303 -6.69 -19.35 19.56
CA GLY A 303 -7.79 -20.06 20.23
C GLY A 303 -8.69 -20.87 19.29
N ALA A 304 -8.73 -20.53 18.00
CA ALA A 304 -9.48 -21.25 16.97
C ALA A 304 -8.69 -22.39 16.30
N GLY A 305 -7.44 -22.65 16.74
CA GLY A 305 -6.63 -23.78 16.29
C GLY A 305 -5.78 -23.53 15.04
N VAL A 306 -5.55 -22.26 14.66
CA VAL A 306 -4.53 -21.94 13.65
C VAL A 306 -3.14 -22.24 14.21
N ALA A 307 -2.25 -22.80 13.38
CA ALA A 307 -0.93 -23.24 13.81
C ALA A 307 -0.09 -22.08 14.40
N GLU A 308 0.56 -22.32 15.53
CA GLU A 308 1.29 -21.29 16.28
C GLU A 308 2.45 -20.69 15.48
N ASP A 309 3.20 -21.52 14.74
CA ASP A 309 4.31 -21.07 13.90
C ASP A 309 3.87 -20.05 12.85
N VAL A 310 2.70 -20.26 12.23
CA VAL A 310 2.14 -19.34 11.21
C VAL A 310 1.73 -18.01 11.82
N LEU A 311 1.14 -18.04 13.03
CA LEU A 311 0.72 -16.82 13.71
C LEU A 311 1.91 -16.02 14.22
N ASP A 312 2.95 -16.69 14.71
CA ASP A 312 4.19 -16.07 15.16
C ASP A 312 4.94 -15.45 13.97
N ASP A 313 5.03 -16.14 12.83
CA ASP A 313 5.57 -15.59 11.58
C ASP A 313 4.78 -14.37 11.10
N PHE A 314 3.44 -14.41 11.19
CA PHE A 314 2.58 -13.27 10.84
C PHE A 314 2.85 -12.06 11.74
N GLN A 315 3.04 -12.26 13.05
CA GLN A 315 3.39 -11.20 13.98
C GLN A 315 4.79 -10.64 13.69
N GLU A 316 5.79 -11.49 13.43
CA GLU A 316 7.14 -11.05 13.08
C GLU A 316 7.16 -10.23 11.79
N VAL A 317 6.44 -10.69 10.75
CA VAL A 317 6.29 -9.93 9.50
C VAL A 317 5.62 -8.60 9.79
N SER A 318 4.53 -8.59 10.56
CA SER A 318 3.77 -7.37 10.90
C SER A 318 4.63 -6.34 11.65
N ASP A 319 5.41 -6.77 12.63
CA ASP A 319 6.34 -5.89 13.36
C ASP A 319 7.42 -5.33 12.43
N ARG A 320 7.98 -6.17 11.54
CA ARG A 320 8.96 -5.73 10.52
C ARG A 320 8.37 -4.80 9.46
N LEU A 321 7.06 -4.82 9.25
CA LEU A 321 6.39 -3.85 8.37
C LEU A 321 6.30 -2.49 9.01
N VAL A 322 5.88 -2.44 10.27
CA VAL A 322 5.49 -1.20 10.93
C VAL A 322 6.64 -0.53 11.66
N ARG A 323 7.59 -1.28 12.23
CA ARG A 323 8.75 -0.76 12.99
C ARG A 323 9.97 -0.50 12.10
N ARG A 324 9.76 -0.20 10.82
CA ARG A 324 10.85 0.11 9.89
C ARG A 324 11.50 1.43 10.29
N ASN A 325 12.58 1.33 11.04
CA ASN A 325 13.45 2.47 11.35
C ASN A 325 14.37 2.83 10.17
N ARG A 326 14.35 2.03 9.07
CA ARG A 326 15.28 1.99 7.92
C ARG A 326 14.67 1.19 6.75
#